data_AF-A0A9C5ZLI9-F1
#
_entry.id   AF-A0A9C5ZLI9-F1
#
_cell.length_a   1.000
_cell.length_b   1.000
_cell.length_c   1.000
_cell.angle_alpha   90.00
_cell.angle_beta   90.00
_cell.angle_gamma   90.00
#
_symmetry.space_group_name_H-M   'P 1'
#
loop_
_entity.id
_entity.type
_entity.pdbx_description
1 polymer ?
#
loop_
_entity_poly.entity_id
_entity_poly.type
_entity_poly.pdbx_seq_one_letter_code
_entity_poly.pdbx_strand_id
1 'polypeptide(L)'
;MLLLTQVRVQCFHYLRTNPQNGRVDSFINSKEDVLEPDRQVQILTKRLAEMDEAFSATLHARKTRYIFEGLAHLAARILIQASNYLENIDQVTVQRMCRNALSLQQTLSNITGSREVALDQAKQFYELLCMEPDIIITTIVEQGSQFTEMQYLNALQLSCKARGITDSNTLANYQQRLSDILGAKPSAGVVV
;
A
#
# COMPACT_ATOMS: atom_id res chain seq x y z
N MET A 1 7.38 -24.38 -7.26
CA MET A 1 6.02 -23.96 -6.82
C MET A 1 5.95 -23.75 -5.31
N LEU A 2 6.36 -24.71 -4.48
CA LEU A 2 6.28 -24.60 -3.00
C LEU A 2 7.00 -23.37 -2.41
N LEU A 3 8.20 -23.04 -2.90
CA LEU A 3 8.99 -21.88 -2.42
C LEU A 3 8.28 -20.54 -2.67
N LEU A 4 7.72 -20.35 -3.87
CA LEU A 4 6.96 -19.15 -4.22
C LEU A 4 5.74 -18.96 -3.31
N THR A 5 5.00 -20.03 -3.05
CA THR A 5 3.83 -19.98 -2.15
C THR A 5 4.26 -19.68 -0.71
N GLN A 6 5.36 -20.26 -0.25
CA GLN A 6 5.88 -20.01 1.10
C GLN A 6 6.31 -18.54 1.30
N VAL A 7 7.05 -17.96 0.34
CA VAL A 7 7.45 -16.55 0.41
C VAL A 7 6.22 -15.63 0.41
N ARG A 8 5.23 -15.93 -0.45
CA ARG A 8 3.97 -15.16 -0.50
C ARG A 8 3.18 -15.26 0.80
N VAL A 9 3.12 -16.45 1.42
CA VAL A 9 2.47 -16.65 2.73
C VAL A 9 3.20 -15.89 3.83
N GLN A 10 4.54 -15.85 3.81
CA GLN A 10 5.31 -15.06 4.77
C GLN A 10 5.08 -13.56 4.58
N CYS A 11 5.15 -13.05 3.36
CA CYS A 11 4.80 -11.64 3.07
C CYS A 11 3.39 -11.30 3.57
N PHE A 12 2.42 -12.17 3.30
CA PHE A 12 1.05 -12.00 3.78
C PHE A 12 0.95 -12.03 5.30
N HIS A 13 1.61 -12.99 5.96
CA HIS A 13 1.58 -13.11 7.42
C HIS A 13 2.16 -11.85 8.07
N TYR A 14 3.38 -11.46 7.70
CA TYR A 14 4.08 -10.32 8.32
C TYR A 14 3.39 -8.97 8.06
N LEU A 15 2.86 -8.76 6.84
CA LEU A 15 2.15 -7.52 6.51
C LEU A 15 0.71 -7.48 7.03
N ARG A 16 0.07 -8.63 7.30
CA ARG A 16 -1.29 -8.72 7.83
C ARG A 16 -1.35 -8.88 9.33
N THR A 17 -0.29 -9.36 10.00
CA THR A 17 -0.19 -9.33 11.47
C THR A 17 -0.16 -7.88 11.91
N ASN A 18 -1.36 -7.32 12.00
CA ASN A 18 -1.65 -5.98 12.44
C ASN A 18 -1.24 -5.89 13.93
N PRO A 19 -0.53 -4.84 14.36
CA PRO A 19 -0.22 -4.58 15.77
C PRO A 19 -1.45 -4.40 16.68
N GLN A 20 -2.67 -4.53 16.17
CA GLN A 20 -3.93 -4.57 16.94
C GLN A 20 -3.93 -5.57 18.11
N ASN A 21 -3.05 -6.59 18.11
CA ASN A 21 -2.94 -7.55 19.21
C ASN A 21 -1.90 -7.21 20.29
N GLY A 22 -1.28 -6.04 20.24
CA GLY A 22 -0.32 -5.65 21.27
C GLY A 22 -0.31 -4.16 21.49
N ARG A 23 -1.24 -3.64 22.31
CA ARG A 23 -1.06 -2.44 23.14
C ARG A 23 0.03 -1.46 22.63
N VAL A 24 -0.20 -0.81 21.49
CA VAL A 24 0.67 0.29 21.02
C VAL A 24 0.07 1.65 21.39
N ASP A 25 -0.72 1.68 22.47
CA ASP A 25 -1.09 2.91 23.19
C ASP A 25 -0.09 3.22 24.32
N SER A 26 1.08 2.57 24.38
CA SER A 26 2.00 2.77 25.52
C SER A 26 3.48 3.00 25.19
N PHE A 27 3.91 3.05 23.91
CA PHE A 27 5.33 3.27 23.60
C PHE A 27 5.63 4.17 22.39
N ILE A 28 4.67 4.89 21.81
CA ILE A 28 5.02 5.97 20.86
C ILE A 28 5.32 7.23 21.67
N ASN A 29 6.54 7.35 22.18
CA ASN A 29 6.95 8.51 22.99
C ASN A 29 7.97 9.43 22.28
N SER A 30 8.33 9.17 21.03
CA SER A 30 9.30 9.99 20.32
C SER A 30 9.00 10.10 18.83
N LYS A 31 9.14 11.31 18.27
CA LYS A 31 9.16 11.58 16.81
C LYS A 31 10.21 10.76 16.05
N GLU A 32 11.16 10.13 16.76
CA GLU A 32 12.22 9.28 16.21
C GLU A 32 11.71 7.90 15.72
N ASP A 33 10.64 7.34 16.29
CA ASP A 33 10.07 6.06 15.84
C ASP A 33 9.38 6.14 14.47
N VAL A 34 9.09 7.35 13.98
CA VAL A 34 8.47 7.57 12.66
C VAL A 34 9.49 7.40 11.51
N LEU A 35 10.78 7.37 11.82
CA LEU A 35 11.85 7.23 10.84
C LEU A 35 12.10 5.77 10.44
N GLU A 36 11.76 4.82 11.32
CA GLU A 36 12.00 3.39 11.08
C GLU A 36 10.76 2.68 10.51
N PRO A 37 10.92 1.72 9.58
CA PRO A 37 9.81 0.88 9.14
C PRO A 37 9.36 -0.03 10.28
N ASP A 38 8.10 -0.47 10.24
CA ASP A 38 7.52 -1.32 11.26
C ASP A 38 8.36 -2.58 11.50
N ARG A 39 8.47 -3.02 12.76
CA ARG A 39 9.26 -4.19 13.14
C ARG A 39 8.93 -5.44 12.30
N GLN A 40 7.67 -5.64 11.91
CA GLN A 40 7.28 -6.76 11.05
C GLN A 40 7.83 -6.63 9.63
N VAL A 41 7.88 -5.40 9.10
CA VAL A 41 8.50 -5.11 7.80
C VAL A 41 10.01 -5.30 7.87
N GLN A 42 10.67 -4.86 8.95
CA GLN A 42 12.09 -5.11 9.18
C GLN A 42 12.42 -6.61 9.24
N ILE A 43 11.60 -7.40 9.94
CA ILE A 43 11.76 -8.86 9.99
C ILE A 43 11.58 -9.44 8.59
N LEU A 44 10.54 -9.02 7.86
CA LEU A 44 10.25 -9.51 6.52
C LEU A 44 11.40 -9.19 5.54
N THR A 45 11.90 -7.96 5.52
CA THR A 45 12.99 -7.56 4.62
C THR A 45 14.28 -8.33 4.93
N LYS A 46 14.60 -8.54 6.21
CA LYS A 46 15.72 -9.39 6.62
C LYS A 46 15.53 -10.83 6.14
N ARG A 47 14.35 -11.42 6.32
CA ARG A 47 14.04 -12.77 5.83
C ARG A 47 14.15 -12.89 4.33
N LEU A 48 13.66 -11.91 3.57
CA LEU A 48 13.76 -11.90 2.11
C LEU A 48 15.23 -11.87 1.66
N ALA A 49 16.08 -11.08 2.33
CA ALA A 49 17.52 -11.03 2.05
C ALA A 49 18.23 -12.36 2.39
N GLU A 50 17.93 -12.96 3.54
CA GLU A 50 18.47 -14.28 3.92
C GLU A 50 18.07 -15.38 2.91
N MET A 51 16.83 -15.33 2.40
CA MET A 51 16.35 -16.26 1.38
C MET A 51 17.02 -16.04 0.03
N ASP A 52 17.25 -14.79 -0.37
CA ASP A 52 17.96 -14.47 -1.60
C ASP A 52 19.40 -15.01 -1.58
N GLU A 53 20.12 -14.83 -0.47
CA GLU A 53 21.47 -15.36 -0.29
C GLU A 53 21.49 -16.89 -0.36
N ALA A 54 20.58 -17.57 0.35
CA ALA A 54 20.48 -19.03 0.34
C ALA A 54 20.10 -19.61 -1.03
N PHE A 55 19.22 -18.94 -1.77
CA PHE A 55 18.82 -19.36 -3.12
C PHE A 55 19.90 -19.05 -4.14
N SER A 56 20.60 -17.93 -4.03
CA SER A 56 21.71 -17.58 -4.91
C SER A 56 22.90 -18.56 -4.78
N ALA A 57 23.07 -19.19 -3.62
CA ALA A 57 24.07 -20.24 -3.41
C ALA A 57 23.74 -21.59 -4.10
N THR A 58 22.47 -21.82 -4.45
CA THR A 58 21.99 -23.15 -4.91
C THR A 58 21.29 -23.14 -6.26
N LEU A 59 20.79 -21.98 -6.69
CA LEU A 59 20.02 -21.79 -7.92
C LEU A 59 20.70 -20.79 -8.84
N HIS A 60 20.46 -20.96 -10.14
CA HIS A 60 20.89 -19.97 -11.13
C HIS A 60 20.13 -18.65 -10.90
N ALA A 61 20.84 -17.51 -10.98
CA ALA A 61 20.30 -16.17 -10.73
C ALA A 61 18.93 -15.87 -11.39
N ARG A 62 18.69 -16.38 -12.60
CA ARG A 62 17.40 -16.22 -13.31
C ARG A 62 16.23 -16.88 -12.57
N LYS A 63 16.46 -18.06 -11.97
CA LYS A 63 15.46 -18.78 -11.19
C LYS A 63 15.23 -18.13 -9.83
N THR A 64 16.30 -17.63 -9.18
CA THR A 64 16.19 -16.88 -7.92
C THR A 64 15.35 -15.62 -8.14
N ARG A 65 15.69 -14.80 -9.14
CA ARG A 65 14.91 -13.60 -9.50
C ARG A 65 13.43 -13.90 -9.73
N TYR A 66 13.12 -14.96 -10.46
CA TYR A 66 11.74 -15.36 -10.76
C TYR A 66 10.94 -15.74 -9.50
N ILE A 67 11.58 -16.21 -8.42
CA ILE A 67 10.90 -16.52 -7.16
C ILE A 67 10.42 -15.24 -6.46
N PHE A 68 11.20 -14.15 -6.57
CA PHE A 68 10.86 -12.87 -5.94
C PHE A 68 10.02 -11.96 -6.84
N GLU A 69 9.91 -12.29 -8.13
CA GLU A 69 9.09 -11.57 -9.09
C GLU A 69 7.60 -11.58 -8.69
N GLY A 70 6.98 -10.40 -8.67
CA GLY A 70 5.60 -10.22 -8.26
C GLY A 70 5.38 -10.12 -6.74
N LEU A 71 6.41 -10.26 -5.89
CA LEU A 71 6.26 -10.01 -4.46
C LEU A 71 5.97 -8.54 -4.15
N ALA A 72 6.54 -7.61 -4.91
CA ALA A 72 6.21 -6.19 -4.75
C ALA A 72 4.75 -5.90 -5.04
N HIS A 73 4.17 -6.56 -6.05
CA HIS A 73 2.76 -6.45 -6.38
C HIS A 73 1.88 -7.01 -5.25
N LEU A 74 2.25 -8.17 -4.71
CA LEU A 74 1.56 -8.74 -3.55
C LEU A 74 1.65 -7.82 -2.32
N ALA A 75 2.85 -7.33 -2.01
CA ALA A 75 3.08 -6.44 -0.88
C ALA A 75 2.28 -5.13 -1.03
N ALA A 76 2.30 -4.51 -2.21
CA ALA A 76 1.51 -3.32 -2.49
C ALA A 76 0.01 -3.56 -2.30
N ARG A 77 -0.52 -4.70 -2.79
CA ARG A 77 -1.93 -5.06 -2.60
C ARG A 77 -2.29 -5.26 -1.14
N ILE A 78 -1.42 -5.90 -0.33
CA ILE A 78 -1.66 -6.08 1.10
C ILE A 78 -1.63 -4.73 1.82
N LEU A 79 -0.64 -3.87 1.51
CA LEU A 79 -0.53 -2.54 2.09
C LEU A 79 -1.77 -1.70 1.76
N ILE A 80 -2.25 -1.69 0.52
CA ILE A 80 -3.48 -0.97 0.15
C ILE A 80 -4.69 -1.58 0.87
N GLN A 81 -4.81 -2.91 0.94
CA GLN A 81 -5.92 -3.56 1.64
C GLN A 81 -5.91 -3.30 3.15
N ALA A 82 -4.73 -3.05 3.75
CA ALA A 82 -4.62 -2.70 5.15
C ALA A 82 -5.33 -1.39 5.50
N SER A 83 -5.53 -0.48 4.54
CA SER A 83 -6.25 0.77 4.76
C SER A 83 -7.73 0.55 5.10
N ASN A 84 -8.33 -0.58 4.68
CA ASN A 84 -9.71 -0.92 5.00
C ASN A 84 -9.94 -1.15 6.50
N TYR A 85 -8.88 -1.37 7.27
CA TYR A 85 -8.94 -1.57 8.71
C TYR A 85 -8.54 -0.32 9.50
N LEU A 86 -8.26 0.80 8.83
CA LEU A 86 -7.97 2.06 9.49
C LEU A 86 -9.29 2.72 9.88
N GLU A 87 -9.42 3.07 11.16
CA GLU A 87 -10.58 3.84 11.64
C GLU A 87 -10.40 5.34 11.38
N ASN A 88 -9.17 5.83 11.56
CA ASN A 88 -8.77 7.21 11.33
C ASN A 88 -7.45 7.25 10.54
N ILE A 89 -7.30 8.27 9.69
CA ILE A 89 -6.05 8.53 8.97
C ILE A 89 -5.37 9.75 9.58
N ASP A 90 -4.06 9.63 9.81
CA ASP A 90 -3.21 10.71 10.30
C ASP A 90 -1.90 10.76 9.50
N GLN A 91 -1.26 11.92 9.45
CA GLN A 91 0.00 12.16 8.75
C GLN A 91 1.09 11.16 9.20
N VAL A 92 1.12 10.81 10.49
CA VAL A 92 2.05 9.82 11.04
C VAL A 92 1.79 8.43 10.46
N THR A 93 0.52 8.04 10.31
CA THR A 93 0.13 6.74 9.72
C THR A 93 0.55 6.65 8.26
N VAL A 94 0.35 7.71 7.48
CA VAL A 94 0.80 7.78 6.09
C VAL A 94 2.31 7.69 6.00
N GLN A 95 3.05 8.47 6.81
CA GLN A 95 4.51 8.42 6.83
C GLN A 95 5.04 7.02 7.15
N ARG A 96 4.47 6.36 8.17
CA ARG A 96 4.82 4.99 8.55
C ARG A 96 4.58 3.99 7.41
N MET A 97 3.43 4.06 6.75
CA MET A 97 3.11 3.19 5.61
C MET A 97 4.00 3.45 4.39
N CYS A 98 4.33 4.72 4.12
CA CYS A 98 5.28 5.09 3.06
C CYS A 98 6.70 4.57 3.36
N ARG A 99 7.12 4.56 4.63
CA ARG A 99 8.41 3.95 5.05
C ARG A 99 8.40 2.44 4.88
N ASN A 100 7.32 1.77 5.26
CA ASN A 100 7.13 0.34 5.04
C ASN A 100 7.26 -0.01 3.55
N ALA A 101 6.54 0.72 2.69
CA ALA A 101 6.61 0.53 1.24
C ALA A 101 8.02 0.79 0.69
N LEU A 102 8.71 1.82 1.16
CA LEU A 102 10.08 2.13 0.73
C LEU A 102 11.08 1.03 1.13
N SER A 103 11.01 0.54 2.37
CA SER A 103 11.90 -0.52 2.85
C SER A 103 11.72 -1.80 2.04
N LEU A 104 10.48 -2.20 1.78
CA LEU A 104 10.17 -3.34 0.90
C LEU A 104 10.67 -3.12 -0.52
N GLN A 105 10.53 -1.90 -1.04
CA GLN A 105 10.93 -1.56 -2.40
C GLN A 105 12.45 -1.65 -2.55
N GLN A 106 13.21 -1.13 -1.58
CA GLN A 106 14.67 -1.22 -1.57
C GLN A 106 15.13 -2.68 -1.52
N THR A 107 14.59 -3.48 -0.60
CA THR A 107 14.96 -4.89 -0.48
C THR A 107 14.61 -5.67 -1.75
N LEU A 108 13.39 -5.55 -2.25
CA LEU A 108 12.97 -6.30 -3.44
C LEU A 108 13.68 -5.83 -4.71
N SER A 109 13.92 -4.52 -4.88
CA SER A 109 14.66 -4.02 -6.05
C SER A 109 16.11 -4.48 -6.06
N ASN A 110 16.72 -4.61 -4.87
CA ASN A 110 18.08 -5.17 -4.74
C ASN A 110 18.10 -6.66 -5.13
N ILE A 111 17.11 -7.44 -4.69
CA ILE A 111 17.00 -8.87 -5.00
C ILE A 111 16.67 -9.10 -6.48
N THR A 112 15.71 -8.37 -7.04
CA THR A 112 15.26 -8.59 -8.42
C THR A 112 16.13 -7.90 -9.45
N GLY A 113 16.95 -6.93 -9.05
CA GLY A 113 17.73 -6.08 -9.96
C GLY A 113 16.86 -5.20 -10.85
N SER A 114 15.62 -4.92 -10.45
CA SER A 114 14.67 -4.05 -11.16
C SER A 114 13.88 -3.19 -10.20
N ARG A 115 13.51 -1.97 -10.64
CA ARG A 115 12.67 -1.08 -9.84
C ARG A 115 11.26 -1.68 -9.66
N GLU A 116 10.86 -1.84 -8.42
CA GLU A 116 9.53 -2.35 -8.05
C GLU A 116 8.48 -1.22 -8.00
N VAL A 117 7.90 -0.89 -9.17
CA VAL A 117 6.94 0.23 -9.33
C VAL A 117 5.62 0.00 -8.58
N ALA A 118 5.24 -1.25 -8.31
CA ALA A 118 4.01 -1.56 -7.58
C ALA A 118 3.98 -0.94 -6.17
N LEU A 119 5.13 -0.80 -5.51
CA LEU A 119 5.20 -0.18 -4.18
C LEU A 119 5.12 1.35 -4.23
N ASP A 120 5.41 1.97 -5.38
CA ASP A 120 5.14 3.39 -5.60
C ASP A 120 3.62 3.66 -5.63
N GLN A 121 2.83 2.75 -6.22
CA GLN A 121 1.37 2.84 -6.22
C GLN A 121 0.78 2.76 -4.81
N ALA A 122 1.35 1.90 -3.94
CA ALA A 122 0.92 1.82 -2.55
C ALA A 122 1.20 3.14 -1.79
N LYS A 123 2.35 3.77 -2.03
CA LYS A 123 2.67 5.09 -1.44
C LYS A 123 1.70 6.16 -1.90
N GLN A 124 1.48 6.28 -3.20
CA GLN A 124 0.54 7.23 -3.79
C GLN A 124 -0.87 7.05 -3.22
N PHE A 125 -1.30 5.80 -3.01
CA PHE A 125 -2.57 5.52 -2.37
C PHE A 125 -2.65 6.07 -0.94
N TYR A 126 -1.62 5.85 -0.11
CA TYR A 126 -1.60 6.36 1.26
C TYR A 126 -1.51 7.89 1.32
N GLU A 127 -0.77 8.51 0.40
CA GLU A 127 -0.72 9.97 0.26
C GLU A 127 -2.10 10.54 -0.09
N LEU A 128 -2.83 9.88 -0.99
CA LEU A 128 -4.21 10.23 -1.35
C LEU A 128 -5.15 10.22 -0.14
N LEU A 129 -4.99 9.29 0.81
CA LEU A 129 -5.86 9.18 2.00
C LEU A 129 -5.81 10.44 2.90
N CYS A 130 -4.71 11.19 2.89
CA CYS A 130 -4.56 12.43 3.66
C CYS A 130 -4.96 13.71 2.89
N MET A 131 -5.20 13.60 1.59
CA MET A 131 -5.61 14.75 0.77
C MET A 131 -7.05 15.18 1.07
N GLU A 132 -7.41 16.39 0.68
CA GLU A 132 -8.79 16.88 0.78
C GLU A 132 -9.72 16.14 -0.18
N PRO A 133 -11.00 15.91 0.19
CA PRO A 133 -11.97 15.23 -0.68
C PRO A 133 -12.05 15.86 -2.08
N ASP A 134 -12.04 17.19 -2.17
CA ASP A 134 -12.03 17.92 -3.44
C ASP A 134 -10.76 17.66 -4.26
N ILE A 135 -9.60 17.59 -3.60
CA ILE A 135 -8.32 17.29 -4.24
C ILE A 135 -8.30 15.84 -4.74
N ILE A 136 -8.86 14.89 -3.98
CA ILE A 136 -9.00 13.50 -4.41
C ILE A 136 -9.82 13.42 -5.70
N ILE A 137 -10.98 14.08 -5.74
CA ILE A 137 -11.85 14.13 -6.92
C ILE A 137 -11.12 14.78 -8.10
N THR A 138 -10.45 15.91 -7.88
CA THR A 138 -9.68 16.62 -8.92
C THR A 138 -8.57 15.75 -9.49
N THR A 139 -7.84 15.03 -8.62
CA THR A 139 -6.78 14.10 -9.03
C THR A 139 -7.30 13.00 -9.94
N ILE A 140 -8.49 12.46 -9.68
CA ILE A 140 -9.13 11.43 -10.52
C ILE A 140 -9.52 12.00 -11.89
N VAL A 141 -9.99 13.24 -11.94
CA VAL A 141 -10.36 13.92 -13.19
C VAL A 141 -9.13 14.21 -14.05
N GLU A 142 -8.04 14.70 -13.44
CA GLU A 142 -6.83 15.10 -14.16
C GLU A 142 -5.95 13.91 -14.57
N GLN A 143 -5.78 12.93 -13.68
CA GLN A 143 -4.83 11.82 -13.88
C GLN A 143 -5.52 10.51 -14.29
N GLY A 144 -6.86 10.47 -14.25
CA GLY A 144 -7.64 9.25 -14.48
C GLY A 144 -7.68 8.30 -13.27
N SER A 145 -8.50 7.26 -13.39
CA SER A 145 -8.66 6.25 -12.32
C SER A 145 -7.45 5.31 -12.24
N GLN A 146 -6.65 5.45 -11.19
CA GLN A 146 -5.52 4.57 -10.87
C GLN A 146 -5.89 3.45 -9.90
N PHE A 147 -6.94 3.68 -9.10
CA PHE A 147 -7.46 2.76 -8.09
C PHE A 147 -8.89 2.32 -8.40
N THR A 148 -9.40 1.33 -7.67
CA THR A 148 -10.79 0.87 -7.81
C THR A 148 -11.76 1.87 -7.17
N GLU A 149 -13.02 1.85 -7.59
CA GLU A 149 -14.08 2.68 -6.99
C GLU A 149 -14.15 2.51 -5.47
N MET A 150 -14.11 1.26 -4.99
CA MET A 150 -14.11 0.96 -3.55
C MET A 150 -12.91 1.56 -2.80
N GLN A 151 -11.74 1.63 -3.44
CA GLN A 151 -10.54 2.24 -2.87
C GLN A 151 -10.68 3.77 -2.77
N TYR A 152 -11.24 4.41 -3.79
CA TYR A 152 -11.54 5.85 -3.76
C TYR A 152 -12.65 6.20 -2.76
N LEU A 153 -13.68 5.36 -2.64
CA LEU A 153 -14.72 5.52 -1.62
C LEU A 153 -14.14 5.45 -0.21
N ASN A 154 -13.25 4.47 0.05
CA ASN A 154 -12.54 4.40 1.32
C ASN A 154 -11.71 5.67 1.56
N ALA A 155 -10.94 6.12 0.57
CA ALA A 155 -10.13 7.33 0.68
C ALA A 155 -10.97 8.58 1.03
N LEU A 156 -12.10 8.78 0.36
CA LEU A 156 -13.03 9.87 0.65
C LEU A 156 -13.61 9.76 2.05
N GLN A 157 -14.04 8.57 2.49
CA GLN A 157 -14.57 8.36 3.83
C GLN A 157 -13.55 8.67 4.92
N LEU A 158 -12.31 8.20 4.78
CA LEU A 158 -11.24 8.47 5.73
C LEU A 158 -10.85 9.95 5.76
N SER A 159 -10.75 10.59 4.59
CA SER A 159 -10.44 12.02 4.49
C SER A 159 -11.53 12.90 5.11
N CYS A 160 -12.82 12.61 4.84
CA CYS A 160 -13.94 13.32 5.45
C CYS A 160 -13.94 13.18 6.97
N LYS A 161 -13.75 11.95 7.48
CA LYS A 161 -13.66 11.68 8.92
C LYS A 161 -12.51 12.44 9.59
N ALA A 162 -11.31 12.41 9.00
CA ALA A 162 -10.14 13.11 9.53
C ALA A 162 -10.34 14.63 9.64
N ARG A 163 -11.19 15.20 8.77
CA ARG A 163 -11.52 16.63 8.74
C ARG A 163 -12.81 16.99 9.51
N GLY A 164 -13.43 16.02 10.19
CA GLY A 164 -14.67 16.24 10.95
C GLY A 164 -15.92 16.47 10.08
N ILE A 165 -15.87 16.13 8.78
CA ILE A 165 -17.03 16.20 7.89
C ILE A 165 -17.93 15.00 8.19
N THR A 166 -18.95 15.24 9.01
CA THR A 166 -19.96 14.22 9.39
C THR A 166 -21.29 14.41 8.67
N ASP A 167 -21.42 15.47 7.87
CA ASP A 167 -22.63 15.77 7.11
C ASP A 167 -22.91 14.68 6.06
N SER A 168 -23.97 13.89 6.30
CA SER A 168 -24.36 12.80 5.40
C SER A 168 -24.65 13.28 3.98
N ASN A 169 -25.13 14.52 3.83
CA ASN A 169 -25.41 15.14 2.52
C ASN A 169 -24.11 15.44 1.74
N THR A 170 -23.09 15.93 2.45
CA THR A 170 -21.79 16.26 1.86
C THR A 170 -21.07 14.99 1.42
N LEU A 171 -21.09 13.94 2.25
CA LEU A 171 -20.53 12.64 1.90
C LEU A 171 -21.25 12.02 0.70
N ALA A 172 -22.58 12.07 0.66
CA ALA A 172 -23.37 11.57 -0.46
C ALA A 172 -23.06 12.32 -1.77
N ASN A 173 -22.82 13.63 -1.70
CA ASN A 173 -22.44 14.44 -2.86
C ASN A 173 -21.06 14.02 -3.40
N TYR A 174 -20.06 13.83 -2.53
CA TYR A 174 -18.75 13.31 -2.96
C TYR A 174 -18.83 11.91 -3.57
N GLN A 175 -19.65 11.03 -3.01
CA GLN A 175 -19.88 9.68 -3.55
C GLN A 175 -20.56 9.73 -4.92
N GLN A 176 -21.56 10.59 -5.08
CA GLN A 176 -22.24 10.78 -6.36
C GLN A 176 -21.27 11.34 -7.42
N ARG A 177 -20.50 12.38 -7.08
CA ARG A 177 -19.47 12.93 -7.99
C ARG A 177 -18.44 11.87 -8.38
N LEU A 178 -17.99 11.04 -7.45
CA LEU A 178 -17.08 9.94 -7.75
C LEU A 178 -17.71 8.95 -8.74
N SER A 179 -18.95 8.55 -8.49
CA SER A 179 -19.68 7.62 -9.36
C SER A 179 -19.91 8.21 -10.75
N ASP A 180 -20.24 9.49 -10.84
CA ASP A 180 -20.40 10.20 -12.12
C ASP A 180 -19.08 10.24 -12.89
N ILE A 181 -17.95 10.52 -12.25
CA ILE A 181 -16.63 10.57 -12.90
C ILE A 181 -16.18 9.19 -13.37
N LEU A 182 -16.40 8.15 -12.56
CA LEU A 182 -16.00 6.78 -12.88
C LEU A 182 -16.95 6.11 -13.89
N GLY A 183 -18.24 6.44 -13.83
CA GLY A 183 -19.30 5.95 -14.72
C GLY A 183 -19.36 6.69 -16.05
N ALA A 184 -18.95 7.96 -16.09
CA ALA A 184 -18.84 8.74 -17.31
C ALA A 184 -17.63 8.36 -18.18
N LYS A 185 -16.78 7.39 -17.77
CA LYS A 185 -15.74 6.86 -18.65
C LYS A 185 -16.39 6.29 -19.91
N PRO A 186 -16.26 6.93 -21.08
CA PRO A 186 -16.51 6.24 -22.33
C PRO A 186 -15.42 5.17 -22.44
N SER A 187 -15.79 4.00 -22.91
CA SER A 187 -14.88 3.00 -23.46
C SER A 187 -13.74 3.68 -24.21
N ALA A 188 -12.56 3.77 -23.58
CA ALA A 188 -11.33 4.08 -24.30
C ALA A 188 -11.10 2.88 -25.21
N GLY A 189 -11.42 3.08 -26.47
CA GLY A 189 -11.35 2.06 -27.51
C GLY A 189 -9.96 1.44 -27.54
N VAL A 190 -9.98 0.11 -27.63
CA VAL A 190 -8.96 -0.62 -28.36
C VAL A 190 -8.86 0.05 -29.73
N VAL A 191 -7.79 0.81 -29.95
CA VAL A 191 -7.35 1.13 -31.31
C VAL A 191 -6.13 0.25 -31.55
N VAL A 192 -6.36 -0.63 -32.52
CA VAL A 192 -5.51 -1.65 -33.15
C VAL A 192 -4.04 -1.26 -33.26
#